data_AF-B4LCR8-F1
#
_entry.id   AF-B4LCR8-F1
#
_cell.length_a   1.000
_cell.length_b   1.000
_cell.length_c   1.000
_cell.angle_alpha   90.00
_cell.angle_beta   90.00
_cell.angle_gamma   90.00
#
_symmetry.space_group_name_H-M   'P 1'
#
loop_
_entity.id
_entity.type
_entity.pdbx_description
1 polymer ?
#
loop_
_entity_poly.entity_id
_entity_poly.type
_entity_poly.pdbx_seq_one_letter_code
_entity_poly.pdbx_strand_id
1 'polypeptide(L)'
;MDLQQQLGRALEQRDSRRFEEALSLGANPNERDGRGISIYEKSLSTAGCVEFIRLCLRSGCSVHYMNQQKQKAAINYAVDSTDSEHVKVLLEHQGVPVNHKYNDLTPLNALARNLSRENASQTRECMRELLKYGASPNIPDDNDMTPLHRILLNRQIEHQEKETMVNLFLNVVDIDIDSCCDGEVRQELQEQMPHLVLPPVRDGSRDLISGSVDNIREQLLREVHNDNVERCEQLLSRYQRNKLEFLEECIICRSHAVFDSLLQTDIDINEESKVYERTVVEIAIAYGNFYCLAKLLQHEKLRLSANLELLHQLIARLDERSEYNRCNYVECFKLILDSGQVNVNEADKIDRTPLHYAILYNNEFAIRALLQHGAYLGAKSMSKDIAIQGIGPELLENHFDECIKVNAMSRADKYFTIVLDYTNLKLPSDMRSNIEHYELESIVAMGASRKLRHLLNHPLIRTYITIMWQNISILFHFYFVASFIFNILAIANILLHFS
;
A
#
# COMPACT_ATOMS: atom_id res chain seq x y z
N MET A 1 15.16 -37.85 29.95
CA MET A 1 16.05 -36.67 29.96
C MET A 1 15.66 -35.82 28.77
N ASP A 2 15.49 -34.52 28.97
CA ASP A 2 15.17 -33.60 27.89
C ASP A 2 16.38 -33.51 26.94
N LEU A 3 16.28 -34.15 25.77
CA LEU A 3 17.35 -34.23 24.78
C LEU A 3 17.75 -32.82 24.29
N GLN A 4 16.81 -31.88 24.28
CA GLN A 4 17.06 -30.50 23.85
C GLN A 4 17.88 -29.72 24.88
N GLN A 5 17.63 -29.95 26.18
CA GLN A 5 18.47 -29.41 27.25
C GLN A 5 19.87 -30.02 27.26
N GLN A 6 20.01 -31.30 26.93
CA GLN A 6 21.32 -31.93 26.78
C GLN A 6 22.11 -31.31 25.63
N LEU A 7 21.46 -31.09 24.48
CA LEU A 7 22.05 -30.45 23.32
C LEU A 7 22.52 -29.01 23.66
N GLY A 8 21.68 -28.23 24.35
CA GLY A 8 22.04 -26.88 24.82
C GLY A 8 23.20 -26.87 25.82
N ARG A 9 23.22 -27.79 26.79
CA ARG A 9 24.32 -27.92 27.76
C ARG A 9 25.62 -28.36 27.12
N ALA A 10 25.57 -29.25 26.14
CA ALA A 10 26.74 -29.70 25.41
C ALA A 10 27.40 -28.54 24.63
N LEU A 11 26.59 -27.66 24.03
CA LEU A 11 27.09 -26.43 23.40
C LEU A 11 27.74 -25.48 24.42
N GLU A 12 27.11 -25.27 25.58
CA GLU A 12 27.65 -24.42 26.66
C GLU A 12 28.95 -24.96 27.25
N GLN A 13 29.07 -26.28 27.36
CA GLN A 13 30.28 -26.96 27.85
C GLN A 13 31.35 -27.16 26.77
N ARG A 14 31.06 -26.76 25.51
CA ARG A 14 31.91 -27.03 24.33
C ARG A 14 32.27 -28.53 24.18
N ASP A 15 31.34 -29.42 24.52
CA ASP A 15 31.51 -30.88 24.40
C ASP A 15 30.87 -31.38 23.09
N SER A 16 31.70 -31.53 22.05
CA SER A 16 31.24 -31.97 20.73
C SER A 16 30.72 -33.41 20.70
N ARG A 17 31.23 -34.29 21.57
CA ARG A 17 30.82 -35.72 21.60
C ARG A 17 29.41 -35.86 22.12
N ARG A 18 29.11 -35.23 23.26
CA ARG A 18 27.74 -35.23 23.81
C ARG A 18 26.75 -34.52 22.90
N PHE A 19 27.21 -33.52 22.16
CA PHE A 19 26.39 -32.81 21.18
C PHE A 19 26.02 -33.72 20.01
N GLU A 20 26.98 -34.46 19.46
CA GLU A 20 26.75 -35.45 18.40
C GLU A 20 25.86 -36.60 18.87
N GLU A 21 26.08 -37.11 20.09
CA GLU A 21 25.20 -38.11 20.72
C GLU A 21 23.75 -37.60 20.82
N ALA A 22 23.54 -36.38 21.32
CA ALA A 22 22.21 -35.78 21.42
C ALA A 22 21.52 -35.61 20.05
N LEU A 23 22.27 -35.19 19.01
CA LEU A 23 21.76 -35.12 17.64
C LEU A 23 21.37 -36.52 17.11
N SER A 24 22.21 -37.54 17.34
CA SER A 24 21.93 -38.92 16.92
C SER A 24 20.70 -39.52 17.60
N LEU A 25 20.40 -39.09 18.83
CA LEU A 25 19.22 -39.47 19.59
C LEU A 25 17.94 -38.72 19.17
N GLY A 26 18.05 -37.79 18.20
CA GLY A 26 16.91 -37.08 17.60
C GLY A 26 16.66 -35.68 18.14
N ALA A 27 17.61 -35.05 18.85
CA ALA A 27 17.48 -33.64 19.25
C ALA A 27 17.45 -32.73 18.01
N ASN A 28 16.56 -31.72 18.00
CA ASN A 28 16.36 -30.84 16.86
C ASN A 28 17.10 -29.49 17.06
N PRO A 29 18.20 -29.23 16.35
CA PRO A 29 18.96 -27.98 16.51
C PRO A 29 18.21 -26.71 16.07
N ASN A 30 17.14 -26.84 15.26
CA ASN A 30 16.30 -25.71 14.82
C ASN A 30 15.16 -25.38 15.79
N GLU A 31 14.90 -26.23 16.78
CA GLU A 31 13.88 -25.98 17.79
C GLU A 31 14.29 -24.79 18.68
N ARG A 32 13.33 -23.89 18.92
CA ARG A 32 13.56 -22.61 19.59
C ARG A 32 13.32 -22.75 21.09
N ASP A 33 14.20 -22.14 21.89
CA ASP A 33 14.02 -22.05 23.33
C ASP A 33 12.91 -21.05 23.72
N GLY A 34 12.63 -20.92 25.02
CA GLY A 34 11.65 -19.94 25.53
C GLY A 34 11.98 -18.46 25.26
N ARG A 35 13.18 -18.16 24.73
CA ARG A 35 13.59 -16.82 24.28
C ARG A 35 13.51 -16.68 22.75
N GLY A 36 13.03 -17.69 22.05
CA GLY A 36 12.87 -17.71 20.60
C GLY A 36 14.17 -17.89 19.83
N ILE A 37 15.24 -18.38 20.47
CA ILE A 37 16.55 -18.63 19.84
C ILE A 37 16.76 -20.13 19.69
N SER A 38 17.14 -20.58 18.49
CA SER A 38 17.48 -21.99 18.26
C SER A 38 18.93 -22.30 18.66
N ILE A 39 19.24 -23.57 18.91
CA ILE A 39 20.62 -24.00 19.17
C ILE A 39 21.49 -23.74 17.95
N TYR A 40 20.96 -23.93 16.74
CA TYR A 40 21.65 -23.59 15.50
C TYR A 40 21.99 -22.09 15.42
N GLU A 41 21.06 -21.20 15.74
CA GLU A 41 21.31 -19.75 15.80
C GLU A 41 22.35 -19.38 16.86
N LYS A 42 22.31 -20.02 18.04
CA LYS A 42 23.27 -19.81 19.12
C LYS A 42 24.67 -20.28 18.73
N SER A 43 24.79 -21.43 18.06
CA SER A 43 26.05 -21.94 17.52
C SER A 43 26.62 -21.01 16.46
N LEU A 44 25.79 -20.43 15.59
CA LEU A 44 26.23 -19.47 14.57
C LEU A 44 26.69 -18.13 15.16
N SER A 45 26.11 -17.69 16.27
CA SER A 45 26.39 -16.37 16.87
C SER A 45 27.53 -16.38 17.89
N THR A 46 28.00 -17.56 18.33
CA THR A 46 28.98 -17.71 19.41
C THR A 46 30.35 -18.09 18.85
N ALA A 47 31.37 -17.25 19.04
CA ALA A 47 32.71 -17.50 18.50
C ALA A 47 33.33 -18.83 18.98
N GLY A 48 34.03 -19.53 18.09
CA GLY A 48 34.69 -20.81 18.36
C GLY A 48 33.75 -22.03 18.37
N CYS A 49 32.54 -21.93 17.81
CA CYS A 49 31.57 -23.03 17.70
C CYS A 49 31.54 -23.72 16.33
N VAL A 50 32.63 -23.64 15.56
CA VAL A 50 32.77 -24.19 14.19
C VAL A 50 32.37 -25.67 14.09
N GLU A 51 32.89 -26.51 15.00
CA GLU A 51 32.59 -27.94 15.01
C GLU A 51 31.10 -28.22 15.26
N PHE A 52 30.44 -27.41 16.08
CA PHE A 52 29.00 -27.51 16.34
C PHE A 52 28.18 -27.13 15.11
N ILE A 53 28.61 -26.12 14.35
CA ILE A 53 27.98 -25.76 13.07
C ILE A 53 28.11 -26.92 12.08
N ARG A 54 29.31 -27.52 11.95
CA ARG A 54 29.52 -28.68 11.07
C ARG A 54 28.63 -29.86 11.49
N LEU A 55 28.49 -30.14 12.79
CA LEU A 55 27.58 -31.17 13.31
C LEU A 55 26.11 -30.85 13.01
N CYS A 56 25.66 -29.61 13.23
CA CYS A 56 24.29 -29.18 12.91
C CYS A 56 23.98 -29.34 11.41
N LEU A 57 24.90 -28.95 10.54
CA LEU A 57 24.77 -29.11 9.08
C LEU A 57 24.67 -30.60 8.69
N ARG A 58 25.50 -31.47 9.30
CA ARG A 58 25.42 -32.94 9.10
C ARG A 58 24.10 -33.52 9.58
N SER A 59 23.51 -32.99 10.64
CA SER A 59 22.19 -33.41 11.14
C SER A 59 20.99 -32.89 10.32
N GLY A 60 21.23 -32.14 9.24
CA GLY A 60 20.18 -31.66 8.34
C GLY A 60 19.76 -30.19 8.52
N CYS A 61 20.53 -29.37 9.25
CA CYS A 61 20.33 -27.92 9.21
C CYS A 61 20.65 -27.38 7.81
N SER A 62 19.78 -26.50 7.31
CA SER A 62 19.99 -25.85 6.02
C SER A 62 20.93 -24.65 6.13
N VAL A 63 21.86 -24.53 5.19
CA VAL A 63 22.67 -23.30 5.01
C VAL A 63 21.83 -22.11 4.55
N HIS A 64 20.65 -22.36 4.00
CA HIS A 64 19.65 -21.34 3.64
C HIS A 64 18.67 -21.05 4.78
N TYR A 65 19.01 -21.47 6.01
CA TYR A 65 18.17 -21.18 7.18
C TYR A 65 17.92 -19.68 7.30
N MET A 66 16.65 -19.33 7.52
CA MET A 66 16.21 -17.98 7.73
C MET A 66 15.21 -17.94 8.88
N ASN A 67 15.47 -17.07 9.85
CA ASN A 67 14.50 -16.80 10.90
C ASN A 67 13.37 -15.94 10.34
N GLN A 68 12.21 -16.55 10.05
CA GLN A 68 11.06 -15.86 9.45
C GLN A 68 10.54 -14.67 10.27
N GLN A 69 10.70 -14.67 11.59
CA GLN A 69 10.27 -13.56 12.45
C GLN A 69 11.20 -12.35 12.36
N LYS A 70 12.51 -12.58 12.19
CA LYS A 70 13.52 -11.51 12.14
C LYS A 70 14.03 -11.22 10.73
N GLN A 71 13.63 -12.02 9.73
CA GLN A 71 14.21 -12.03 8.38
C GLN A 71 15.75 -12.17 8.38
N LYS A 72 16.29 -12.88 9.37
CA LYS A 72 17.75 -13.01 9.58
C LYS A 72 18.24 -14.38 9.08
N ALA A 73 19.14 -14.37 8.10
CA ALA A 73 19.73 -15.56 7.52
C ALA A 73 20.88 -16.14 8.37
N ALA A 74 21.23 -17.41 8.15
CA ALA A 74 22.37 -18.07 8.82
C ALA A 74 23.68 -17.30 8.67
N ILE A 75 23.94 -16.73 7.48
CA ILE A 75 25.15 -15.93 7.21
C ILE A 75 25.23 -14.66 8.07
N ASN A 76 24.09 -14.05 8.41
CA ASN A 76 24.04 -12.86 9.26
C ASN A 76 24.38 -13.20 10.72
N TYR A 77 23.94 -14.36 11.20
CA TYR A 77 24.33 -14.84 12.53
C TYR A 77 25.83 -15.21 12.58
N ALA A 78 26.35 -15.85 11.53
CA ALA A 78 27.78 -16.16 11.43
C ALA A 78 28.65 -14.89 11.48
N VAL A 79 28.24 -13.83 10.79
CA VAL A 79 28.95 -12.55 10.81
C VAL A 79 28.94 -11.87 12.18
N ASP A 80 27.83 -11.95 12.93
CA ASP A 80 27.75 -11.38 14.29
C ASP A 80 28.74 -12.03 15.27
N SER A 81 29.14 -13.28 15.03
CA SER A 81 30.16 -13.97 15.84
C SER A 81 31.57 -13.41 15.65
N THR A 82 31.80 -12.63 14.57
CA THR A 82 33.11 -12.16 14.11
C THR A 82 34.15 -13.27 13.87
N ASP A 83 33.73 -14.53 13.73
CA ASP A 83 34.63 -15.67 13.51
C ASP A 83 34.64 -16.07 12.02
N SER A 84 35.79 -15.92 11.37
CA SER A 84 35.94 -16.17 9.92
C SER A 84 35.69 -17.63 9.55
N GLU A 85 35.93 -18.57 10.46
CA GLU A 85 35.68 -19.98 10.19
C GLU A 85 34.16 -20.28 10.16
N HIS A 86 33.32 -19.53 10.88
CA HIS A 86 31.86 -19.70 10.82
C HIS A 86 31.33 -19.31 9.44
N VAL A 87 31.81 -18.17 8.94
CA VAL A 87 31.51 -17.66 7.60
C VAL A 87 31.98 -18.65 6.54
N LYS A 88 33.22 -19.12 6.64
CA LYS A 88 33.82 -20.08 5.72
C LYS A 88 33.06 -21.41 5.66
N VAL A 89 32.70 -22.00 6.81
CA VAL A 89 31.94 -23.27 6.85
C VAL A 89 30.60 -23.15 6.14
N LEU A 90 29.90 -22.02 6.27
CA LEU A 90 28.66 -21.80 5.53
C LEU A 90 28.92 -21.62 4.04
N LEU A 91 29.88 -20.78 3.67
CA LEU A 91 30.16 -20.43 2.27
C LEU A 91 30.86 -21.55 1.48
N GLU A 92 31.43 -22.56 2.15
CA GLU A 92 31.86 -23.82 1.53
C GLU A 92 30.69 -24.54 0.84
N HIS A 93 29.44 -24.30 1.25
CA HIS A 93 28.24 -24.84 0.60
C HIS A 93 27.70 -23.89 -0.49
N GLN A 94 27.29 -24.46 -1.63
CA GLN A 94 26.75 -23.67 -2.74
C GLN A 94 25.39 -23.05 -2.41
N GLY A 95 25.16 -21.83 -2.92
CA GLY A 95 23.86 -21.16 -2.90
C GLY A 95 23.54 -20.36 -1.63
N VAL A 96 24.49 -20.19 -0.69
CA VAL A 96 24.28 -19.32 0.47
C VAL A 96 24.03 -17.89 -0.01
N PRO A 97 22.99 -17.19 0.49
CA PRO A 97 22.67 -15.84 0.06
C PRO A 97 23.64 -14.84 0.72
N VAL A 98 24.85 -14.72 0.16
CA VAL A 98 25.98 -13.95 0.70
C VAL A 98 25.68 -12.45 0.87
N ASN A 99 24.70 -11.93 0.14
CA ASN A 99 24.28 -10.52 0.19
C ASN A 99 22.91 -10.32 0.87
N HIS A 100 22.40 -11.30 1.62
CA HIS A 100 21.09 -11.20 2.29
C HIS A 100 21.07 -10.04 3.29
N LYS A 101 20.18 -9.06 3.07
CA LYS A 101 20.06 -7.89 3.95
C LYS A 101 19.32 -8.25 5.24
N TYR A 102 19.82 -7.78 6.38
CA TYR A 102 19.12 -7.80 7.67
C TYR A 102 19.23 -6.43 8.32
N ASN A 103 18.07 -5.83 8.62
CA ASN A 103 17.95 -4.40 8.94
C ASN A 103 18.70 -3.56 7.90
N ASP A 104 18.45 -3.87 6.63
CA ASP A 104 19.02 -3.25 5.43
C ASP A 104 20.55 -3.28 5.29
N LEU A 105 21.24 -3.98 6.19
CA LEU A 105 22.66 -4.20 6.15
C LEU A 105 22.96 -5.55 5.50
N THR A 106 23.83 -5.54 4.48
CA THR A 106 24.50 -6.75 4.01
C THR A 106 25.46 -7.27 5.08
N PRO A 107 25.89 -8.55 4.99
CA PRO A 107 26.91 -9.08 5.91
C PRO A 107 28.19 -8.24 5.95
N LEU A 108 28.62 -7.68 4.81
CA LEU A 108 29.76 -6.75 4.74
C LEU A 108 29.48 -5.42 5.45
N ASN A 109 28.28 -4.84 5.27
CA ASN A 109 27.89 -3.60 5.97
C ASN A 109 27.78 -3.79 7.49
N ALA A 110 27.26 -4.95 7.94
CA ALA A 110 27.18 -5.28 9.36
C ALA A 110 28.57 -5.35 10.01
N LEU A 111 29.53 -6.01 9.35
CA LEU A 111 30.93 -6.04 9.76
C LEU A 111 31.56 -4.65 9.80
N ALA A 112 31.37 -3.85 8.74
CA ALA A 112 31.93 -2.50 8.67
C ALA A 112 31.34 -1.56 9.74
N ARG A 113 30.05 -1.72 10.08
CA ARG A 113 29.38 -0.94 11.11
C ARG A 113 29.82 -1.27 12.53
N ASN A 114 30.05 -2.55 12.83
CA ASN A 114 30.45 -3.01 14.15
C ASN A 114 31.98 -3.05 14.34
N LEU A 115 32.72 -2.47 13.40
CA LEU A 115 34.18 -2.44 13.39
C LEU A 115 34.73 -1.54 14.51
N SER A 116 35.59 -2.11 15.34
CA SER A 116 36.24 -1.49 16.50
C SER A 116 37.71 -1.89 16.54
N ARG A 117 38.51 -1.25 17.38
CA ARG A 117 39.93 -1.58 17.54
C ARG A 117 40.17 -3.03 18.01
N GLU A 118 39.26 -3.58 18.81
CA GLU A 118 39.44 -4.91 19.42
C GLU A 118 39.10 -6.06 18.48
N ASN A 119 38.20 -5.83 17.51
CA ASN A 119 37.72 -6.85 16.57
C ASN A 119 38.20 -6.63 15.13
N ALA A 120 39.12 -5.68 14.89
CA ALA A 120 39.58 -5.31 13.55
C ALA A 120 40.22 -6.51 12.81
N SER A 121 41.08 -7.26 13.49
CA SER A 121 41.78 -8.42 12.90
C SER A 121 40.80 -9.52 12.48
N GLN A 122 39.82 -9.83 13.32
CA GLN A 122 38.81 -10.87 13.08
C GLN A 122 37.82 -10.43 12.00
N THR A 123 37.37 -9.18 12.07
CA THR A 123 36.48 -8.56 11.08
C THR A 123 37.11 -8.56 9.69
N ARG A 124 38.41 -8.25 9.59
CA ARG A 124 39.17 -8.30 8.34
C ARG A 124 39.15 -9.70 7.72
N GLU A 125 39.38 -10.74 8.51
CA GLU A 125 39.34 -12.13 8.00
C GLU A 125 37.91 -12.54 7.56
N CYS A 126 36.87 -12.12 8.30
CA CYS A 126 35.49 -12.33 7.86
C CYS A 126 35.18 -11.62 6.53
N MET A 127 35.62 -10.36 6.37
CA MET A 127 35.46 -9.63 5.11
C MET A 127 36.20 -10.30 3.96
N ARG A 128 37.43 -10.81 4.21
CA ARG A 128 38.21 -11.55 3.22
C ARG A 128 37.46 -12.78 2.71
N GLU A 129 36.90 -13.60 3.62
CA GLU A 129 36.14 -14.77 3.21
C GLU A 129 34.85 -14.38 2.47
N LEU A 130 34.09 -13.39 2.95
CA LEU A 130 32.89 -12.91 2.24
C LEU A 130 33.20 -12.46 0.81
N LEU A 131 34.24 -11.65 0.61
CA LEU A 131 34.65 -11.15 -0.70
C LEU A 131 35.12 -12.30 -1.62
N LYS A 132 35.86 -13.28 -1.08
CA LYS A 132 36.31 -14.46 -1.83
C LYS A 132 35.15 -15.31 -2.38
N TYR A 133 34.03 -15.36 -1.65
CA TYR A 133 32.83 -16.09 -2.04
C TYR A 133 31.76 -15.21 -2.73
N GLY A 134 32.14 -14.03 -3.21
CA GLY A 134 31.27 -13.21 -4.08
C GLY A 134 30.32 -12.26 -3.36
N ALA A 135 30.60 -11.88 -2.10
CA ALA A 135 29.89 -10.77 -1.47
C ALA A 135 30.15 -9.47 -2.24
N SER A 136 29.10 -8.70 -2.53
CA SER A 136 29.22 -7.46 -3.28
C SER A 136 29.67 -6.32 -2.38
N PRO A 137 30.83 -5.68 -2.63
CA PRO A 137 31.31 -4.55 -1.85
C PRO A 137 30.57 -3.24 -2.16
N ASN A 138 29.71 -3.22 -3.18
CA ASN A 138 29.12 -2.00 -3.72
C ASN A 138 27.70 -1.72 -3.21
N ILE A 139 27.12 -2.63 -2.42
CA ILE A 139 25.74 -2.47 -1.94
C ILE A 139 25.73 -1.50 -0.75
N PRO A 140 25.09 -0.32 -0.86
CA PRO A 140 25.00 0.62 0.24
C PRO A 140 23.98 0.15 1.30
N ASP A 141 24.10 0.73 2.49
CA ASP A 141 23.11 0.64 3.54
C ASP A 141 22.08 1.79 3.48
N ASP A 142 21.22 1.91 4.50
CA ASP A 142 20.18 2.95 4.60
C ASP A 142 20.70 4.40 4.59
N ASN A 143 21.98 4.60 4.91
CA ASN A 143 22.60 5.92 4.88
C ASN A 143 23.31 6.19 3.55
N ASP A 144 23.04 5.37 2.52
CA ASP A 144 23.75 5.35 1.25
C ASP A 144 25.26 5.06 1.41
N MET A 145 25.68 4.38 2.49
CA MET A 145 27.09 4.13 2.78
C MET A 145 27.50 2.73 2.35
N THR A 146 28.53 2.61 1.51
CA THR A 146 29.15 1.32 1.21
C THR A 146 29.97 0.79 2.41
N PRO A 147 30.25 -0.53 2.48
CA PRO A 147 31.13 -1.07 3.51
C PRO A 147 32.49 -0.38 3.53
N LEU A 148 33.04 -0.05 2.35
CA LEU A 148 34.30 0.65 2.21
C LEU A 148 34.21 2.08 2.77
N HIS A 149 33.13 2.80 2.50
CA HIS A 149 32.93 4.15 3.02
C HIS A 149 32.91 4.15 4.56
N ARG A 150 32.18 3.22 5.19
CA ARG A 150 32.15 3.07 6.66
C ARG A 150 33.54 2.80 7.25
N ILE A 151 34.36 2.00 6.58
CA ILE A 151 35.75 1.71 7.03
C ILE A 151 36.60 2.99 6.98
N LEU A 152 36.47 3.79 5.91
CA LEU A 152 37.22 5.04 5.75
C LEU A 152 36.88 6.07 6.83
N LEU A 153 35.59 6.23 7.15
CA LEU A 153 35.14 7.18 8.18
C LEU A 153 35.46 6.73 9.61
N ASN A 154 35.73 5.44 9.84
CA ASN A 154 36.01 4.95 11.18
C ASN A 154 37.39 5.43 11.67
N ARG A 155 37.38 6.29 12.70
CA ARG A 155 38.59 6.91 13.28
C ARG A 155 39.25 6.05 14.37
N GLN A 156 38.64 4.94 14.78
CA GLN A 156 39.10 4.14 15.92
C GLN A 156 40.17 3.10 15.54
N ILE A 157 40.27 2.78 14.25
CA ILE A 157 41.12 1.74 13.67
C ILE A 157 42.52 2.31 13.39
N GLU A 158 43.54 1.49 13.54
CA GLU A 158 44.91 1.84 13.17
C GLU A 158 45.05 2.00 11.66
N HIS A 159 45.92 2.93 11.23
CA HIS A 159 46.12 3.23 9.81
C HIS A 159 46.51 1.99 9.00
N GLN A 160 47.40 1.15 9.56
CA GLN A 160 47.87 -0.07 8.89
C GLN A 160 46.73 -1.06 8.64
N GLU A 161 45.85 -1.27 9.64
CA GLU A 161 44.72 -2.19 9.52
C GLU A 161 43.69 -1.66 8.52
N LYS A 162 43.38 -0.36 8.59
CA LYS A 162 42.49 0.32 7.65
C LYS A 162 43.00 0.15 6.21
N GLU A 163 44.28 0.40 5.97
CA GLU A 163 44.90 0.23 4.65
C GLU A 163 44.86 -1.23 4.18
N THR A 164 45.08 -2.19 5.10
CA THR A 164 44.98 -3.62 4.77
C THR A 164 43.56 -3.99 4.34
N MET A 165 42.54 -3.47 5.04
CA MET A 165 41.13 -3.68 4.69
C MET A 165 40.79 -3.04 3.35
N VAL A 166 41.18 -1.78 3.12
CA VAL A 166 40.96 -1.07 1.85
C VAL A 166 41.58 -1.84 0.68
N ASN A 167 42.80 -2.35 0.84
CA ASN A 167 43.43 -3.20 -0.18
C ASN A 167 42.65 -4.49 -0.47
N LEU A 168 41.96 -5.08 0.52
CA LEU A 168 41.09 -6.25 0.25
C LEU A 168 39.93 -5.87 -0.67
N PHE A 169 39.31 -4.71 -0.45
CA PHE A 169 38.22 -4.19 -1.27
C PHE A 169 38.71 -3.83 -2.68
N LEU A 170 39.84 -3.12 -2.81
CA LEU A 170 40.40 -2.71 -4.10
C LEU A 170 40.85 -3.88 -4.99
N ASN A 171 41.15 -5.04 -4.40
CA ASN A 171 41.47 -6.26 -5.15
C ASN A 171 40.24 -6.94 -5.77
N VAL A 172 39.02 -6.48 -5.51
CA VAL A 172 37.79 -7.01 -6.10
C VAL A 172 37.60 -6.43 -7.50
N VAL A 173 37.41 -7.30 -8.49
CA VAL A 173 37.39 -6.95 -9.93
C VAL A 173 36.34 -5.87 -10.28
N ASP A 174 35.18 -5.90 -9.62
CA ASP A 174 34.04 -5.03 -9.93
C ASP A 174 33.78 -3.95 -8.87
N ILE A 175 34.79 -3.55 -8.09
CA ILE A 175 34.59 -2.52 -7.07
C ILE A 175 34.17 -1.17 -7.68
N ASP A 176 33.15 -0.57 -7.07
CA ASP A 176 32.66 0.77 -7.38
C ASP A 176 33.02 1.74 -6.24
N ILE A 177 33.87 2.71 -6.55
CA ILE A 177 34.29 3.77 -5.63
C ILE A 177 33.80 5.16 -6.07
N ASP A 178 33.07 5.22 -7.18
CA ASP A 178 32.71 6.47 -7.86
C ASP A 178 31.21 6.73 -7.80
N SER A 179 30.37 5.70 -7.87
CA SER A 179 28.91 5.85 -7.97
C SER A 179 28.21 6.19 -6.64
N CYS A 180 28.83 5.87 -5.51
CA CYS A 180 28.22 6.04 -4.20
C CYS A 180 28.71 7.31 -3.50
N CYS A 181 27.78 8.08 -2.92
CA CYS A 181 28.05 9.38 -2.28
C CYS A 181 28.80 10.38 -3.19
N ASP A 182 28.41 10.53 -4.46
CA ASP A 182 29.02 11.47 -5.43
C ASP A 182 30.56 11.36 -5.57
N GLY A 183 31.11 10.16 -5.38
CA GLY A 183 32.56 9.92 -5.46
C GLY A 183 33.34 10.36 -4.21
N GLU A 184 32.67 10.64 -3.09
CA GLU A 184 33.30 10.90 -1.79
C GLU A 184 34.27 9.79 -1.39
N VAL A 185 33.94 8.52 -1.69
CA VAL A 185 34.83 7.38 -1.42
C VAL A 185 36.17 7.52 -2.15
N ARG A 186 36.16 7.96 -3.41
CA ARG A 186 37.40 8.23 -4.15
C ARG A 186 38.16 9.42 -3.56
N GLN A 187 37.46 10.50 -3.19
CA GLN A 187 38.09 11.67 -2.59
C GLN A 187 38.77 11.32 -1.26
N GLU A 188 38.07 10.62 -0.37
CA GLU A 188 38.58 10.14 0.92
C GLU A 188 39.77 9.18 0.75
N LEU A 189 39.74 8.31 -0.26
CA LEU A 189 40.88 7.45 -0.59
C LEU A 189 42.10 8.26 -1.06
N GLN A 190 41.89 9.28 -1.89
CA GLN A 190 42.95 10.16 -2.37
C GLN A 190 43.54 11.03 -1.25
N GLU A 191 42.72 11.49 -0.31
CA GLU A 191 43.13 12.30 0.83
C GLU A 191 43.85 11.49 1.91
N GLN A 192 43.28 10.36 2.32
CA GLN A 192 43.82 9.55 3.41
C GLN A 192 44.97 8.63 2.96
N MET A 193 44.97 8.16 1.71
CA MET A 193 45.92 7.16 1.20
C MET A 193 46.35 7.47 -0.26
N PRO A 194 47.10 8.56 -0.50
CA PRO A 194 47.47 9.02 -1.84
C PRO A 194 48.40 8.06 -2.61
N HIS A 195 49.03 7.10 -1.92
CA HIS A 195 49.93 6.12 -2.52
C HIS A 195 49.23 4.91 -3.14
N LEU A 196 47.92 4.73 -2.91
CA LEU A 196 47.17 3.60 -3.46
C LEU A 196 46.88 3.80 -4.95
N VAL A 197 47.10 2.75 -5.74
CA VAL A 197 46.70 2.73 -7.15
C VAL A 197 45.19 2.48 -7.20
N LEU A 198 44.43 3.56 -7.39
CA LEU A 198 42.99 3.46 -7.51
C LEU A 198 42.60 2.87 -8.88
N PRO A 199 41.51 2.08 -8.94
CA PRO A 199 40.88 1.71 -10.19
C PRO A 199 40.66 2.95 -11.08
N PRO A 200 40.72 2.78 -12.41
CA PRO A 200 40.39 3.88 -13.33
C PRO A 200 39.04 4.46 -12.91
N VAL A 201 38.93 5.79 -12.95
CA VAL A 201 37.64 6.46 -12.72
C VAL A 201 36.63 5.73 -13.58
N ARG A 202 35.59 5.18 -12.95
CA ARG A 202 34.43 4.69 -13.67
C ARG A 202 33.77 5.92 -14.25
N ASP A 203 34.28 6.29 -15.42
CA ASP A 203 33.74 7.34 -16.24
C ASP A 203 32.32 6.87 -16.53
N GLY A 204 31.32 7.54 -15.95
CA GLY A 204 29.88 7.32 -16.24
C GLY A 204 29.53 7.50 -17.72
N SER A 205 30.55 7.68 -18.57
CA SER A 205 30.58 7.77 -20.01
C SER A 205 30.91 6.45 -20.74
N ARG A 206 31.23 5.32 -20.08
CA ARG A 206 31.46 4.03 -20.81
C ARG A 206 30.35 3.00 -20.75
N ASP A 207 29.30 3.24 -19.97
CA ASP A 207 28.01 2.55 -20.09
C ASP A 207 26.96 3.41 -20.84
N LEU A 208 27.45 4.25 -21.75
CA LEU A 208 26.74 5.20 -22.61
C LEU A 208 25.75 4.58 -23.63
N ILE A 209 25.39 3.31 -23.50
CA ILE A 209 24.42 2.67 -24.42
C ILE A 209 23.16 2.17 -23.70
N SER A 210 23.07 2.19 -22.36
CA SER A 210 21.78 1.97 -21.68
C SER A 210 21.51 2.74 -20.38
N GLY A 211 22.50 3.34 -19.70
CA GLY A 211 22.35 3.83 -18.30
C GLY A 211 22.08 5.33 -18.07
N SER A 212 22.09 6.19 -19.10
CA SER A 212 22.03 7.65 -18.92
C SER A 212 20.70 8.19 -18.34
N VAL A 213 19.60 7.47 -18.50
CA VAL A 213 18.30 7.94 -18.02
C VAL A 213 18.03 7.48 -16.59
N ASP A 214 18.61 6.36 -16.18
CA ASP A 214 18.38 5.78 -14.86
C ASP A 214 19.15 6.54 -13.77
N ASN A 215 20.32 7.11 -14.07
CA ASN A 215 21.04 7.99 -13.13
C ASN A 215 20.33 9.36 -12.93
N ILE A 216 19.85 10.01 -13.99
CA ILE A 216 19.04 11.26 -13.86
C ILE A 216 17.72 10.96 -13.17
N ARG A 217 17.11 9.79 -13.45
CA ARG A 217 15.90 9.30 -12.77
C ARG A 217 16.15 9.09 -11.28
N GLU A 218 17.21 8.40 -10.88
CA GLU A 218 17.55 8.18 -9.47
C GLU A 218 17.85 9.50 -8.75
N GLN A 219 18.56 10.43 -9.38
CA GLN A 219 18.78 11.77 -8.84
C GLN A 219 17.47 12.55 -8.69
N LEU A 220 16.59 12.51 -9.68
CA LEU A 220 15.26 13.13 -9.61
C LEU A 220 14.43 12.53 -8.48
N LEU A 221 14.43 11.20 -8.31
CA LEU A 221 13.72 10.54 -7.22
C LEU A 221 14.27 10.99 -5.86
N ARG A 222 15.58 11.07 -5.68
CA ARG A 222 16.21 11.58 -4.44
C ARG A 222 15.81 13.03 -4.14
N GLU A 223 15.85 13.91 -5.14
CA GLU A 223 15.48 15.33 -4.95
C GLU A 223 13.96 15.51 -4.72
N VAL A 224 13.12 14.66 -5.32
CA VAL A 224 11.69 14.58 -5.02
C VAL A 224 11.48 14.20 -3.55
N HIS A 225 12.21 13.21 -3.03
CA HIS A 225 12.14 12.83 -1.60
C HIS A 225 12.57 13.95 -0.66
N ASN A 226 13.50 14.81 -1.10
CA ASN A 226 13.99 15.97 -0.35
C ASN A 226 13.13 17.24 -0.55
N ASP A 227 12.07 17.20 -1.37
CA ASP A 227 11.19 18.31 -1.75
C ASP A 227 11.93 19.54 -2.31
N ASN A 228 13.04 19.31 -3.05
CA ASN A 228 13.90 20.37 -3.57
C ASN A 228 13.48 20.82 -4.98
N VAL A 229 12.63 21.85 -5.05
CA VAL A 229 12.01 22.33 -6.29
C VAL A 229 13.04 22.80 -7.33
N GLU A 230 14.01 23.65 -6.96
CA GLU A 230 14.95 24.25 -7.91
C GLU A 230 15.80 23.21 -8.64
N ARG A 231 16.28 22.20 -7.90
CA ARG A 231 17.12 21.14 -8.45
C ARG A 231 16.30 20.15 -9.29
N CYS A 232 15.06 19.85 -8.86
CA CYS A 232 14.11 19.07 -9.63
C CYS A 232 13.80 19.74 -10.98
N GLU A 233 13.51 21.04 -11.03
CA GLU A 233 13.22 21.76 -12.27
C GLU A 233 14.41 21.72 -13.26
N GLN A 234 15.62 21.92 -12.76
CA GLN A 234 16.85 21.83 -13.55
C GLN A 234 17.03 20.43 -14.16
N LEU A 235 16.78 19.37 -13.39
CA LEU A 235 16.91 17.99 -13.85
C LEU A 235 15.76 17.58 -14.80
N LEU A 236 14.53 18.03 -14.52
CA LEU A 236 13.34 17.80 -15.35
C LEU A 236 13.45 18.44 -16.74
N SER A 237 14.20 19.55 -16.86
CA SER A 237 14.50 20.17 -18.16
C SER A 237 15.37 19.28 -19.05
N ARG A 238 16.20 18.42 -18.45
CA ARG A 238 17.08 17.48 -19.16
C ARG A 238 16.42 16.12 -19.39
N TYR A 239 15.33 15.81 -18.68
CA TYR A 239 14.63 14.54 -18.74
C TYR A 239 13.62 14.50 -19.89
N GLN A 240 13.90 13.66 -20.91
CA GLN A 240 13.07 13.54 -22.13
C GLN A 240 12.05 12.38 -22.09
N ARG A 241 12.07 11.51 -21.06
CA ARG A 241 11.12 10.39 -20.93
C ARG A 241 9.84 10.82 -20.19
N ASN A 242 8.94 9.87 -19.97
CA ASN A 242 7.68 10.10 -19.27
C ASN A 242 7.93 10.64 -17.85
N LYS A 243 7.37 11.81 -17.55
CA LYS A 243 7.52 12.49 -16.27
C LYS A 243 6.46 12.07 -15.24
N LEU A 244 5.48 11.25 -15.66
CA LEU A 244 4.39 10.76 -14.83
C LEU A 244 4.89 10.04 -13.57
N GLU A 245 5.93 9.21 -13.71
CA GLU A 245 6.54 8.48 -12.59
C GLU A 245 6.97 9.41 -11.43
N PHE A 246 7.52 10.58 -11.74
CA PHE A 246 7.92 11.54 -10.69
C PHE A 246 6.71 12.20 -10.02
N LEU A 247 5.63 12.40 -10.77
CA LEU A 247 4.36 12.88 -10.23
C LEU A 247 3.76 11.84 -9.27
N GLU A 248 3.83 10.55 -9.62
CA GLU A 248 3.43 9.42 -8.77
C GLU A 248 4.27 9.37 -7.49
N GLU A 249 5.58 9.52 -7.59
CA GLU A 249 6.49 9.52 -6.44
C GLU A 249 6.22 10.71 -5.50
N CYS A 250 5.95 11.90 -6.05
CA CYS A 250 5.59 13.08 -5.24
C CYS A 250 4.34 12.83 -4.38
N ILE A 251 3.38 12.06 -4.89
CA ILE A 251 2.15 11.70 -4.15
C ILE A 251 2.48 10.77 -2.98
N ILE A 252 3.40 9.82 -3.19
CA ILE A 252 3.84 8.84 -2.18
C ILE A 252 4.65 9.53 -1.07
N CYS A 253 5.62 10.35 -1.46
CA CYS A 253 6.52 11.06 -0.54
C CYS A 253 5.90 12.30 0.10
N ARG A 254 4.77 12.80 -0.43
CA ARG A 254 4.08 14.06 -0.03
C ARG A 254 4.90 15.32 -0.29
N SER A 255 5.66 15.32 -1.37
CA SER A 255 6.46 16.46 -1.81
C SER A 255 5.57 17.46 -2.55
N HIS A 256 4.80 18.23 -1.78
CA HIS A 256 3.75 19.13 -2.28
C HIS A 256 4.30 20.23 -3.19
N ALA A 257 5.49 20.75 -2.89
CA ALA A 257 6.07 21.85 -3.65
C ALA A 257 6.55 21.39 -5.03
N VAL A 258 7.23 20.24 -5.08
CA VAL A 258 7.65 19.63 -6.36
C VAL A 258 6.43 19.17 -7.17
N PHE A 259 5.38 18.65 -6.51
CA PHE A 259 4.13 18.27 -7.15
C PHE A 259 3.46 19.46 -7.88
N ASP A 260 3.36 20.61 -7.23
CA ASP A 260 2.75 21.81 -7.83
C ASP A 260 3.55 22.32 -9.04
N SER A 261 4.89 22.22 -9.01
CA SER A 261 5.74 22.58 -10.16
C SER A 261 5.55 21.59 -11.32
N LEU A 262 5.54 20.28 -11.04
CA LEU A 262 5.31 19.24 -12.06
C LEU A 262 3.94 19.37 -12.72
N LEU A 263 2.90 19.72 -11.98
CA LEU A 263 1.54 19.89 -12.52
C LEU A 263 1.43 21.08 -13.48
N GLN A 264 2.33 22.07 -13.41
CA GLN A 264 2.40 23.19 -14.37
C GLN A 264 3.04 22.78 -15.70
N THR A 265 3.72 21.64 -15.75
CA THR A 265 4.32 21.12 -16.98
C THR A 265 3.30 20.34 -17.82
N ASP A 266 3.62 20.06 -19.09
CA ASP A 266 2.68 19.40 -20.03
C ASP A 266 2.60 17.87 -19.83
N ILE A 267 2.40 17.43 -18.58
CA ILE A 267 2.24 16.01 -18.21
C ILE A 267 0.81 15.58 -18.50
N ASP A 268 0.66 14.40 -19.10
CA ASP A 268 -0.65 13.77 -19.25
C ASP A 268 -1.03 13.03 -17.96
N ILE A 269 -1.86 13.66 -17.14
CA ILE A 269 -2.33 13.13 -15.85
C ILE A 269 -3.35 11.99 -15.98
N ASN A 270 -3.81 11.69 -17.19
CA ASN A 270 -4.80 10.64 -17.44
C ASN A 270 -4.18 9.32 -17.92
N GLU A 271 -2.87 9.28 -18.18
CA GLU A 271 -2.17 8.04 -18.51
C GLU A 271 -2.14 7.13 -17.26
N GLU A 272 -2.34 5.83 -17.47
CA GLU A 272 -2.18 4.83 -16.42
C GLU A 272 -0.70 4.60 -16.13
N SER A 273 -0.36 4.54 -14.84
CA SER A 273 0.99 4.18 -14.39
C SER A 273 1.37 2.82 -14.94
N LYS A 274 2.53 2.74 -15.58
CA LYS A 274 3.11 1.47 -16.04
C LYS A 274 3.62 0.59 -14.90
N VAL A 275 3.85 1.19 -13.73
CA VAL A 275 4.39 0.51 -12.55
C VAL A 275 3.26 -0.02 -11.67
N TYR A 276 2.26 0.83 -11.44
CA TYR A 276 1.16 0.52 -10.52
C TYR A 276 -0.10 0.02 -11.22
N GLU A 277 -0.17 0.10 -12.55
CA GLU A 277 -1.37 -0.23 -13.36
C GLU A 277 -2.61 0.54 -12.87
N ARG A 278 -2.40 1.81 -12.49
CA ARG A 278 -3.39 2.69 -11.85
C ARG A 278 -3.24 4.12 -12.33
N THR A 279 -4.33 4.87 -12.31
CA THR A 279 -4.33 6.30 -12.58
C THR A 279 -3.69 7.09 -11.42
N VAL A 280 -3.21 8.30 -11.71
CA VAL A 280 -2.63 9.20 -10.70
C VAL A 280 -3.62 9.51 -9.56
N VAL A 281 -4.92 9.57 -9.88
CA VAL A 281 -6.00 9.78 -8.90
C VAL A 281 -6.15 8.58 -7.95
N GLU A 282 -6.10 7.35 -8.48
CA GLU A 282 -6.12 6.13 -7.66
C GLU A 282 -4.89 6.02 -6.76
N ILE A 283 -3.72 6.45 -7.24
CA ILE A 283 -2.50 6.50 -6.43
C ILE A 283 -2.66 7.51 -5.29
N ALA A 284 -3.17 8.72 -5.55
CA ALA A 284 -3.45 9.71 -4.51
C ALA A 284 -4.44 9.20 -3.45
N ILE A 285 -5.45 8.44 -3.88
CA ILE A 285 -6.41 7.79 -2.99
C ILE A 285 -5.74 6.66 -2.18
N ALA A 286 -4.96 5.79 -2.82
CA ALA A 286 -4.34 4.63 -2.18
C ALA A 286 -3.36 5.02 -1.06
N TYR A 287 -2.69 6.17 -1.20
CA TYR A 287 -1.76 6.73 -0.21
C TYR A 287 -2.41 7.79 0.70
N GLY A 288 -3.70 8.13 0.48
CA GLY A 288 -4.46 9.06 1.31
C GLY A 288 -3.91 10.49 1.30
N ASN A 289 -3.37 10.93 0.16
CA ASN A 289 -2.80 12.27 -0.01
C ASN A 289 -3.86 13.25 -0.53
N PHE A 290 -4.60 13.85 0.40
CA PHE A 290 -5.73 14.75 0.09
C PHE A 290 -5.32 16.03 -0.63
N TYR A 291 -4.10 16.55 -0.39
CA TYR A 291 -3.62 17.78 -1.03
C TYR A 291 -3.41 17.57 -2.54
N CYS A 292 -2.63 16.54 -2.89
CA CYS A 292 -2.39 16.22 -4.29
C CYS A 292 -3.69 15.85 -5.00
N LEU A 293 -4.59 15.12 -4.33
CA LEU A 293 -5.91 14.80 -4.85
C LEU A 293 -6.75 16.07 -5.13
N ALA A 294 -6.78 17.02 -4.21
CA ALA A 294 -7.51 18.28 -4.40
C ALA A 294 -6.99 19.06 -5.63
N LYS A 295 -5.67 19.10 -5.82
CA LYS A 295 -5.03 19.75 -6.96
C LYS A 295 -5.34 19.04 -8.28
N LEU A 296 -5.31 17.71 -8.29
CA LEU A 296 -5.66 16.92 -9.48
C LEU A 296 -7.12 17.14 -9.88
N LEU A 297 -8.06 17.10 -8.92
CA LEU A 297 -9.50 17.29 -9.18
C LEU A 297 -9.84 18.70 -9.71
N GLN A 298 -9.04 19.70 -9.35
CA GLN A 298 -9.17 21.07 -9.86
C GLN A 298 -8.55 21.26 -11.26
N HIS A 299 -7.80 20.28 -11.77
CA HIS A 299 -7.07 20.43 -13.01
C HIS A 299 -7.98 20.23 -14.23
N GLU A 300 -8.04 21.22 -15.13
CA GLU A 300 -8.97 21.24 -16.27
C GLU A 300 -8.79 20.07 -17.25
N LYS A 301 -7.57 19.52 -17.36
CA LYS A 301 -7.28 18.39 -18.26
C LYS A 301 -7.66 17.02 -17.66
N LEU A 302 -8.06 16.94 -16.39
CA LEU A 302 -8.37 15.67 -15.75
C LEU A 302 -9.64 15.07 -16.36
N ARG A 303 -9.57 13.78 -16.69
CA ARG A 303 -10.68 12.97 -17.18
C ARG A 303 -10.70 11.68 -16.40
N LEU A 304 -11.69 11.55 -15.52
CA LEU A 304 -11.93 10.31 -14.81
C LEU A 304 -12.54 9.30 -15.79
N SER A 305 -11.96 8.11 -15.87
CA SER A 305 -12.56 6.99 -16.59
C SER A 305 -13.78 6.47 -15.83
N ALA A 306 -14.75 5.95 -16.56
CA ALA A 306 -15.86 5.21 -15.96
C ALA A 306 -15.35 3.86 -15.44
N ASN A 307 -15.85 3.41 -14.28
CA ASN A 307 -15.51 2.13 -13.62
C ASN A 307 -14.20 2.13 -12.81
N LEU A 308 -13.75 3.30 -12.34
CA LEU A 308 -12.59 3.38 -11.44
C LEU A 308 -12.92 2.92 -10.01
N GLU A 309 -14.22 2.80 -9.65
CA GLU A 309 -14.65 2.32 -8.33
C GLU A 309 -13.99 3.11 -7.16
N LEU A 310 -13.67 4.39 -7.40
CA LEU A 310 -12.86 5.23 -6.49
C LEU A 310 -13.50 5.36 -5.11
N LEU A 311 -14.83 5.51 -5.08
CA LEU A 311 -15.60 5.60 -3.84
C LEU A 311 -15.59 4.27 -3.07
N HIS A 312 -15.66 3.13 -3.76
CA HIS A 312 -15.57 1.81 -3.14
C HIS A 312 -14.23 1.61 -2.44
N GLN A 313 -13.13 1.98 -3.12
CA GLN A 313 -11.78 1.90 -2.58
C GLN A 313 -11.60 2.79 -1.34
N LEU A 314 -12.12 4.03 -1.38
CA LEU A 314 -12.03 4.96 -0.25
C LEU A 314 -12.82 4.48 0.97
N ILE A 315 -14.07 4.04 0.77
CA ILE A 315 -14.96 3.63 1.86
C ILE A 315 -14.37 2.47 2.66
N ALA A 316 -13.72 1.51 1.99
CA ALA A 316 -13.07 0.38 2.65
C ALA A 316 -11.94 0.79 3.61
N ARG A 317 -11.42 2.02 3.48
CA ARG A 317 -10.25 2.52 4.22
C ARG A 317 -10.56 3.70 5.15
N LEU A 318 -11.82 4.16 5.21
CA LEU A 318 -12.21 5.30 6.04
C LEU A 318 -11.96 5.09 7.54
N ASP A 319 -12.05 3.85 8.02
CA ASP A 319 -11.83 3.51 9.43
C ASP A 319 -10.35 3.20 9.77
N GLU A 320 -9.44 3.26 8.79
CA GLU A 320 -8.00 3.10 9.02
C GLU A 320 -7.48 4.31 9.84
N ARG A 321 -7.24 4.08 11.13
CA ARG A 321 -6.57 5.06 11.99
C ARG A 321 -5.07 5.01 11.72
N SER A 322 -4.52 5.97 10.99
CA SER A 322 -3.07 6.08 10.86
C SER A 322 -2.48 6.62 12.17
N GLU A 323 -1.64 5.81 12.84
CA GLU A 323 -0.94 6.20 14.08
C GLU A 323 0.01 7.40 13.90
N TYR A 324 0.31 7.75 12.64
CA TYR A 324 1.26 8.79 12.25
C TYR A 324 0.63 9.98 11.52
N ASN A 325 -0.70 10.09 11.46
CA ASN A 325 -1.44 11.21 10.85
C ASN A 325 -1.03 11.54 9.39
N ARG A 326 -0.42 10.58 8.69
CA ARG A 326 0.15 10.77 7.35
C ARG A 326 -0.92 10.65 6.26
N CYS A 327 -1.93 9.80 6.45
CA CYS A 327 -2.98 9.55 5.45
C CYS A 327 -4.33 10.03 5.98
N ASN A 328 -5.09 10.80 5.19
CA ASN A 328 -6.43 11.27 5.57
C ASN A 328 -7.47 10.89 4.50
N TYR A 329 -7.96 9.65 4.57
CA TYR A 329 -8.98 9.13 3.64
C TYR A 329 -10.34 9.82 3.79
N VAL A 330 -10.66 10.33 4.98
CA VAL A 330 -11.90 11.08 5.24
C VAL A 330 -11.94 12.34 4.38
N GLU A 331 -10.83 13.06 4.33
CA GLU A 331 -10.77 14.28 3.52
C GLU A 331 -10.69 13.97 2.02
N CYS A 332 -9.97 12.92 1.62
CA CYS A 332 -10.01 12.44 0.23
C CYS A 332 -11.43 12.10 -0.22
N PHE A 333 -12.21 11.46 0.65
CA PHE A 333 -13.59 11.06 0.38
C PHE A 333 -14.52 12.26 0.20
N LYS A 334 -14.42 13.28 1.06
CA LYS A 334 -15.16 14.54 0.87
C LYS A 334 -14.79 15.23 -0.43
N LEU A 335 -13.50 15.37 -0.72
CA LEU A 335 -13.03 16.04 -1.95
C LEU A 335 -13.55 15.37 -3.22
N ILE A 336 -13.56 14.04 -3.25
CA ILE A 336 -14.12 13.29 -4.39
C ILE A 336 -15.61 13.55 -4.54
N LEU A 337 -16.38 13.52 -3.44
CA LEU A 337 -17.82 13.79 -3.47
C LEU A 337 -18.12 15.24 -3.90
N ASP A 338 -17.43 16.21 -3.31
CA ASP A 338 -17.59 17.64 -3.57
C ASP A 338 -17.19 18.02 -5.00
N SER A 339 -16.30 17.24 -5.64
CA SER A 339 -15.88 17.49 -7.03
C SER A 339 -17.03 17.38 -8.03
N GLY A 340 -18.05 16.57 -7.73
CA GLY A 340 -19.16 16.26 -8.63
C GLY A 340 -18.77 15.53 -9.92
N GLN A 341 -17.50 15.14 -10.08
CA GLN A 341 -16.99 14.44 -11.27
C GLN A 341 -17.18 12.93 -11.20
N VAL A 342 -17.48 12.39 -10.01
CA VAL A 342 -17.63 10.95 -9.75
C VAL A 342 -19.10 10.60 -9.56
N ASN A 343 -19.52 9.48 -10.18
CA ASN A 343 -20.87 8.97 -10.02
C ASN A 343 -21.03 8.29 -8.65
N VAL A 344 -21.80 8.91 -7.76
CA VAL A 344 -22.13 8.39 -6.43
C VAL A 344 -22.85 7.03 -6.48
N ASN A 345 -23.48 6.72 -7.61
CA ASN A 345 -24.25 5.51 -7.85
C ASN A 345 -23.53 4.51 -8.76
N GLU A 346 -22.22 4.68 -9.01
CA GLU A 346 -21.42 3.74 -9.77
C GLU A 346 -21.51 2.34 -9.15
N ALA A 347 -21.82 1.32 -9.95
CA ALA A 347 -21.94 -0.05 -9.47
C ALA A 347 -20.69 -0.84 -9.87
N ASP A 348 -20.18 -1.67 -8.96
CA ASP A 348 -19.08 -2.59 -9.26
C ASP A 348 -19.57 -3.78 -10.11
N LYS A 349 -18.67 -4.73 -10.38
CA LYS A 349 -18.98 -5.95 -11.15
C LYS A 349 -20.05 -6.85 -10.53
N ILE A 350 -20.44 -6.63 -9.29
CA ILE A 350 -21.49 -7.38 -8.57
C ILE A 350 -22.70 -6.50 -8.22
N ASP A 351 -22.88 -5.40 -8.96
CA ASP A 351 -23.94 -4.40 -8.84
C ASP A 351 -23.99 -3.71 -7.46
N ARG A 352 -22.88 -3.68 -6.72
CA ARG A 352 -22.79 -2.95 -5.46
C ARG A 352 -22.36 -1.52 -5.71
N THR A 353 -23.18 -0.60 -5.22
CA THR A 353 -22.88 0.84 -5.19
C THR A 353 -22.02 1.21 -3.97
N PRO A 354 -21.40 2.40 -3.93
CA PRO A 354 -20.70 2.92 -2.75
C PRO A 354 -21.54 2.86 -1.48
N LEU A 355 -22.85 3.07 -1.59
CA LEU A 355 -23.77 2.98 -0.46
C LEU A 355 -23.82 1.57 0.14
N HIS A 356 -23.74 0.51 -0.68
CA HIS A 356 -23.64 -0.86 -0.19
C HIS A 356 -22.35 -1.10 0.60
N TYR A 357 -21.23 -0.53 0.14
CA TYR A 357 -19.95 -0.61 0.85
C TYR A 357 -20.01 0.13 2.19
N ALA A 358 -20.58 1.34 2.23
CA ALA A 358 -20.71 2.11 3.46
C ALA A 358 -21.55 1.38 4.52
N ILE A 359 -22.60 0.68 4.09
CA ILE A 359 -23.41 -0.20 4.93
C ILE A 359 -22.62 -1.43 5.40
N LEU A 360 -21.89 -2.08 4.50
CA LEU A 360 -21.09 -3.28 4.81
C LEU A 360 -20.05 -3.00 5.91
N TYR A 361 -19.40 -1.85 5.86
CA TYR A 361 -18.43 -1.41 6.87
C TYR A 361 -19.08 -0.72 8.08
N ASN A 362 -20.40 -0.55 8.09
CA ASN A 362 -21.16 0.15 9.14
C ASN A 362 -20.62 1.56 9.42
N ASN A 363 -20.23 2.28 8.36
CA ASN A 363 -19.63 3.61 8.47
C ASN A 363 -20.70 4.69 8.31
N GLU A 364 -21.22 5.19 9.44
CA GLU A 364 -22.32 6.17 9.48
C GLU A 364 -21.98 7.47 8.73
N PHE A 365 -20.72 7.92 8.86
CA PHE A 365 -20.23 9.12 8.20
C PHE A 365 -20.30 8.99 6.67
N ALA A 366 -19.82 7.87 6.12
CA ALA A 366 -19.89 7.59 4.70
C ALA A 366 -21.34 7.51 4.20
N ILE A 367 -22.23 6.85 4.95
CA ILE A 367 -23.65 6.76 4.59
C ILE A 367 -24.26 8.17 4.48
N ARG A 368 -24.10 9.03 5.49
CA ARG A 368 -24.64 10.39 5.48
C ARG A 368 -24.11 11.22 4.32
N ALA A 369 -22.79 11.18 4.10
CA ALA A 369 -22.15 11.94 3.02
C ALA A 369 -22.63 11.50 1.62
N LEU A 370 -22.75 10.19 1.38
CA LEU A 370 -23.28 9.65 0.11
C LEU A 370 -24.74 10.06 -0.10
N LEU A 371 -25.57 9.98 0.95
CA LEU A 371 -26.97 10.38 0.86
C LEU A 371 -27.12 11.88 0.56
N GLN A 372 -26.32 12.74 1.20
CA GLN A 372 -26.29 14.18 0.91
C GLN A 372 -25.89 14.49 -0.54
N HIS A 373 -25.09 13.62 -1.17
CA HIS A 373 -24.69 13.74 -2.57
C HIS A 373 -25.58 12.96 -3.55
N GLY A 374 -26.78 12.56 -3.13
CA GLY A 374 -27.78 11.97 -4.03
C GLY A 374 -27.62 10.47 -4.30
N ALA A 375 -26.99 9.70 -3.40
CA ALA A 375 -26.97 8.25 -3.49
C ALA A 375 -28.40 7.66 -3.52
N TYR A 376 -28.65 6.76 -4.47
CA TYR A 376 -29.94 6.12 -4.68
C TYR A 376 -30.16 4.99 -3.67
N LEU A 377 -31.25 5.11 -2.91
CA LEU A 377 -31.58 4.18 -1.82
C LEU A 377 -32.09 2.82 -2.31
N GLY A 378 -32.64 2.77 -3.53
CA GLY A 378 -33.22 1.56 -4.12
C GLY A 378 -32.24 0.73 -4.95
N ALA A 379 -30.93 1.04 -4.87
CA ALA A 379 -29.93 0.25 -5.58
C ALA A 379 -29.93 -1.19 -5.07
N LYS A 380 -29.80 -2.14 -5.99
CA LYS A 380 -29.91 -3.57 -5.71
C LYS A 380 -28.67 -4.28 -6.21
N SER A 381 -28.04 -5.07 -5.35
CA SER A 381 -26.88 -5.89 -5.70
C SER A 381 -27.26 -7.15 -6.48
N MET A 382 -26.26 -7.85 -7.02
CA MET A 382 -26.44 -9.19 -7.58
C MET A 382 -27.06 -10.20 -6.60
N SER A 383 -26.82 -10.05 -5.29
CA SER A 383 -27.44 -10.87 -4.23
C SER A 383 -28.89 -10.49 -3.93
N LYS A 384 -29.45 -9.52 -4.66
CA LYS A 384 -30.78 -8.92 -4.45
C LYS A 384 -30.92 -8.16 -3.14
N ASP A 385 -29.82 -7.79 -2.52
CA ASP A 385 -29.83 -6.92 -1.34
C ASP A 385 -30.09 -5.49 -1.81
N ILE A 386 -31.01 -4.79 -1.14
CA ILE A 386 -31.36 -3.40 -1.47
C ILE A 386 -30.70 -2.49 -0.43
N ALA A 387 -29.96 -1.47 -0.90
CA ALA A 387 -29.16 -0.60 -0.04
C ALA A 387 -29.95 -0.04 1.17
N ILE A 388 -31.16 0.47 0.97
CA ILE A 388 -31.97 1.03 2.07
C ILE A 388 -32.20 0.08 3.25
N GLN A 389 -32.22 -1.25 3.03
CA GLN A 389 -32.51 -2.23 4.09
C GLN A 389 -31.41 -2.32 5.14
N GLY A 390 -30.17 -1.96 4.77
CA GLY A 390 -29.03 -1.98 5.67
C GLY A 390 -28.85 -0.70 6.49
N ILE A 391 -29.60 0.36 6.19
CA ILE A 391 -29.47 1.65 6.88
C ILE A 391 -30.38 1.69 8.12
N GLY A 392 -29.87 2.23 9.23
CA GLY A 392 -30.63 2.40 10.46
C GLY A 392 -31.82 3.36 10.28
N PRO A 393 -32.97 3.10 10.94
CA PRO A 393 -34.16 3.93 10.78
C PRO A 393 -33.95 5.37 11.26
N GLU A 394 -33.25 5.57 12.38
CA GLU A 394 -32.96 6.90 12.93
C GLU A 394 -32.09 7.74 11.98
N LEU A 395 -31.13 7.12 11.30
CA LEU A 395 -30.30 7.79 10.30
C LEU A 395 -31.13 8.24 9.10
N LEU A 396 -31.98 7.35 8.58
CA LEU A 396 -32.86 7.65 7.46
C LEU A 396 -33.88 8.74 7.80
N GLU A 397 -34.46 8.71 9.00
CA GLU A 397 -35.40 9.74 9.47
C GLU A 397 -34.71 11.11 9.49
N ASN A 398 -33.53 11.20 10.12
CA ASN A 398 -32.74 12.44 10.14
C ASN A 398 -32.39 12.93 8.72
N HIS A 399 -31.99 12.03 7.82
CA HIS A 399 -31.69 12.39 6.43
C HIS A 399 -32.94 12.89 5.69
N PHE A 400 -34.08 12.23 5.85
CA PHE A 400 -35.33 12.66 5.23
C PHE A 400 -35.84 13.99 5.77
N ASP A 401 -35.59 14.30 7.04
CA ASP A 401 -35.85 15.62 7.61
C ASP A 401 -34.95 16.68 6.96
N GLU A 402 -33.65 16.40 6.75
CA GLU A 402 -32.71 17.30 6.06
C GLU A 402 -33.12 17.57 4.59
N CYS A 403 -33.81 16.63 3.94
CA CYS A 403 -34.37 16.79 2.59
C CYS A 403 -35.56 17.78 2.52
N ILE A 404 -36.14 18.18 3.66
CA ILE A 404 -37.26 19.13 3.73
C ILE A 404 -36.70 20.52 4.08
N LYS A 405 -36.54 21.37 3.07
CA LYS A 405 -36.00 22.73 3.24
C LYS A 405 -37.13 23.75 3.22
N VAL A 406 -37.15 24.63 4.22
CA VAL A 406 -38.12 25.73 4.33
C VAL A 406 -37.37 27.04 4.17
N ASN A 407 -37.90 27.97 3.37
CA ASN A 407 -37.28 29.28 3.25
C ASN A 407 -37.47 30.12 4.53
N ALA A 408 -36.56 31.06 4.80
CA ALA A 408 -36.53 31.86 6.03
C ALA A 408 -37.69 32.90 6.17
N MET A 409 -38.75 32.76 5.37
CA MET A 409 -39.87 33.68 5.33
C MET A 409 -40.93 33.29 6.37
N SER A 410 -41.74 34.27 6.78
CA SER A 410 -42.89 34.01 7.64
C SER A 410 -43.90 33.12 6.91
N ARG A 411 -44.59 32.23 7.65
CA ARG A 411 -45.65 31.35 7.11
C ARG A 411 -46.82 32.12 6.47
N ALA A 412 -46.97 33.40 6.81
CA ALA A 412 -48.01 34.27 6.25
C ALA A 412 -47.56 34.98 4.96
N ASP A 413 -46.30 34.84 4.57
CA ASP A 413 -45.76 35.45 3.36
C ASP A 413 -46.16 34.67 2.12
N LYS A 414 -46.55 35.38 1.05
CA LYS A 414 -46.93 34.81 -0.24
C LYS A 414 -45.77 34.05 -0.91
N TYR A 415 -44.54 34.39 -0.56
CA TYR A 415 -43.33 33.74 -1.07
C TYR A 415 -42.84 32.58 -0.19
N PHE A 416 -43.59 32.17 0.84
CA PHE A 416 -43.24 30.99 1.63
C PHE A 416 -43.24 29.73 0.76
N THR A 417 -42.12 29.01 0.74
CA THR A 417 -41.96 27.79 -0.05
C THR A 417 -41.33 26.69 0.78
N ILE A 418 -41.86 25.48 0.59
CA ILE A 418 -41.28 24.23 1.12
C ILE A 418 -40.69 23.51 -0.08
N VAL A 419 -39.40 23.25 -0.03
CA VAL A 419 -38.65 22.49 -1.04
C VAL A 419 -38.44 21.09 -0.50
N LEU A 420 -38.94 20.11 -1.24
CA LEU A 420 -38.82 18.68 -0.91
C LEU A 420 -37.82 18.05 -1.90
N ASP A 421 -36.72 17.55 -1.36
CA ASP A 421 -35.70 16.87 -2.16
C ASP A 421 -36.00 15.36 -2.26
N TYR A 422 -36.21 14.88 -3.49
CA TYR A 422 -36.49 13.46 -3.78
C TYR A 422 -35.34 12.76 -4.50
N THR A 423 -34.16 13.38 -4.59
CA THR A 423 -33.00 12.87 -5.36
C THR A 423 -32.66 11.43 -4.97
N ASN A 424 -32.57 11.11 -3.67
CA ASN A 424 -32.24 9.76 -3.19
C ASN A 424 -33.31 8.68 -3.49
N LEU A 425 -34.54 9.09 -3.83
CA LEU A 425 -35.67 8.19 -4.09
C LEU A 425 -35.92 8.00 -5.59
N LYS A 426 -35.40 8.88 -6.43
CA LYS A 426 -35.57 8.81 -7.89
C LYS A 426 -34.53 7.87 -8.48
N LEU A 427 -34.97 7.00 -9.37
CA LEU A 427 -34.07 6.12 -10.12
C LEU A 427 -33.17 6.97 -11.05
N PRO A 428 -31.83 6.92 -10.90
CA PRO A 428 -30.90 7.64 -11.75
C PRO A 428 -31.07 7.24 -13.22
N SER A 429 -30.92 8.21 -14.13
CA SER A 429 -31.09 8.00 -15.57
C SER A 429 -30.22 6.85 -16.11
N ASP A 430 -29.01 6.73 -15.59
CA ASP A 430 -28.02 5.73 -16.02
C ASP A 430 -28.44 4.29 -15.66
N MET A 431 -29.24 4.12 -14.59
CA MET A 431 -29.75 2.83 -14.14
C MET A 431 -31.06 2.43 -14.83
N ARG A 432 -31.72 3.33 -15.57
CA ARG A 432 -33.02 3.05 -16.22
C ARG A 432 -32.92 2.04 -17.36
N SER A 433 -31.73 1.87 -17.93
CA SER A 433 -31.45 0.85 -18.95
C SER A 433 -31.49 -0.57 -18.39
N ASN A 434 -31.31 -0.72 -17.08
CA ASN A 434 -31.30 -2.01 -16.41
C ASN A 434 -32.72 -2.42 -16.00
N ILE A 435 -33.24 -3.49 -16.61
CA ILE A 435 -34.62 -3.99 -16.43
C ILE A 435 -34.92 -4.36 -14.97
N GLU A 436 -33.88 -4.56 -14.16
CA GLU A 436 -34.00 -4.98 -12.76
C GLU A 436 -34.38 -3.86 -11.78
N HIS A 437 -34.29 -2.58 -12.17
CA HIS A 437 -34.62 -1.46 -11.28
C HIS A 437 -35.90 -0.74 -11.71
N TYR A 438 -36.82 -0.54 -10.78
CA TYR A 438 -37.99 0.33 -10.95
C TYR A 438 -38.02 1.44 -9.90
N GLU A 439 -38.66 2.56 -10.24
CA GLU A 439 -38.59 3.85 -9.51
C GLU A 439 -39.14 3.83 -8.08
N LEU A 440 -39.86 2.77 -7.69
CA LEU A 440 -40.46 2.59 -6.37
C LEU A 440 -39.75 1.50 -5.54
N GLU A 441 -38.63 0.95 -6.00
CA GLU A 441 -37.92 -0.15 -5.32
C GLU A 441 -37.59 0.20 -3.86
N SER A 442 -37.08 1.41 -3.62
CA SER A 442 -36.78 1.93 -2.28
C SER A 442 -38.02 1.94 -1.37
N ILE A 443 -39.20 2.25 -1.92
CA ILE A 443 -40.46 2.29 -1.18
C ILE A 443 -40.97 0.89 -0.87
N VAL A 444 -40.92 -0.02 -1.86
CA VAL A 444 -41.30 -1.42 -1.68
C VAL A 444 -40.42 -2.06 -0.61
N ALA A 445 -39.12 -1.80 -0.63
CA ALA A 445 -38.17 -2.27 0.37
C ALA A 445 -38.49 -1.74 1.78
N MET A 446 -38.85 -0.45 1.92
CA MET A 446 -39.29 0.11 3.21
C MET A 446 -40.55 -0.57 3.73
N GLY A 447 -41.53 -0.86 2.86
CA GLY A 447 -42.77 -1.53 3.22
C GLY A 447 -42.59 -2.99 3.63
N ALA A 448 -41.65 -3.70 3.01
CA ALA A 448 -41.31 -5.08 3.35
C ALA A 448 -40.57 -5.19 4.70
N SER A 449 -39.78 -4.18 5.07
CA SER A 449 -39.01 -4.17 6.32
C SER A 449 -39.86 -3.72 7.52
N ARG A 450 -39.99 -4.58 8.53
CA ARG A 450 -40.67 -4.22 9.80
C ARG A 450 -40.05 -3.01 10.49
N LYS A 451 -38.72 -2.82 10.34
CA LYS A 451 -37.97 -1.72 10.97
C LYS A 451 -38.26 -0.39 10.27
N LEU A 452 -38.32 -0.37 8.93
CA LEU A 452 -38.43 0.86 8.14
C LEU A 452 -39.88 1.25 7.83
N ARG A 453 -40.86 0.36 8.06
CA ARG A 453 -42.27 0.59 7.70
C ARG A 453 -42.87 1.88 8.26
N HIS A 454 -42.42 2.36 9.42
CA HIS A 454 -42.92 3.61 10.00
C HIS A 454 -42.51 4.84 9.16
N LEU A 455 -41.36 4.79 8.48
CA LEU A 455 -40.87 5.87 7.62
C LEU A 455 -41.75 6.09 6.39
N LEU A 456 -42.60 5.13 6.01
CA LEU A 456 -43.60 5.35 4.95
C LEU A 456 -44.60 6.47 5.29
N ASN A 457 -44.79 6.77 6.57
CA ASN A 457 -45.62 7.88 7.02
C ASN A 457 -44.87 9.22 7.07
N HIS A 458 -43.56 9.21 6.86
CA HIS A 458 -42.74 10.42 6.82
C HIS A 458 -43.27 11.37 5.73
N PRO A 459 -43.40 12.68 5.99
CA PRO A 459 -44.00 13.63 5.05
C PRO A 459 -43.34 13.61 3.66
N LEU A 460 -42.01 13.46 3.60
CA LEU A 460 -41.28 13.34 2.33
C LEU A 460 -41.70 12.10 1.52
N ILE A 461 -41.75 10.93 2.16
CA ILE A 461 -42.10 9.68 1.47
C ILE A 461 -43.58 9.69 1.07
N ARG A 462 -44.45 10.15 1.96
CA ARG A 462 -45.88 10.22 1.70
C ARG A 462 -46.22 11.17 0.54
N THR A 463 -45.58 12.33 0.47
CA THR A 463 -45.75 13.26 -0.64
C THR A 463 -45.23 12.68 -1.94
N TYR A 464 -44.07 12.01 -1.92
CA TYR A 464 -43.52 11.31 -3.09
C TYR A 464 -44.47 10.21 -3.62
N ILE A 465 -44.99 9.33 -2.73
CA ILE A 465 -45.97 8.30 -3.11
C ILE A 465 -47.23 8.94 -3.70
N THR A 466 -47.70 10.05 -3.12
CA THR A 466 -48.89 10.75 -3.60
C THR A 466 -48.69 11.34 -5.00
N ILE A 467 -47.52 11.94 -5.26
CA ILE A 467 -47.16 12.48 -6.58
C ILE A 467 -47.10 11.34 -7.61
N MET A 468 -46.43 10.24 -7.29
CA MET A 468 -46.35 9.09 -8.18
C MET A 468 -47.72 8.46 -8.44
N TRP A 469 -48.57 8.37 -7.40
CA TRP A 469 -49.95 7.94 -7.55
C TRP A 469 -50.71 8.87 -8.48
N GLN A 470 -50.67 10.19 -8.29
CA GLN A 470 -51.38 11.16 -9.15
C GLN A 470 -51.03 11.00 -10.64
N ASN A 471 -49.75 10.76 -10.95
CA ASN A 471 -49.30 10.54 -12.33
C ASN A 471 -49.90 9.26 -12.96
N ILE A 472 -50.06 8.19 -12.17
CA ILE A 472 -50.57 6.90 -12.65
C ILE A 472 -52.09 6.80 -12.49
N SER A 473 -52.68 7.57 -11.58
CA SER A 473 -54.06 7.44 -11.14
C SER A 473 -55.04 7.60 -12.30
N ILE A 474 -54.76 8.49 -13.25
CA ILE A 474 -55.61 8.72 -14.42
C ILE A 474 -55.72 7.43 -15.25
N LEU A 475 -54.59 6.76 -15.52
CA LEU A 475 -54.57 5.50 -16.26
C LEU A 475 -55.26 4.38 -15.49
N PHE A 476 -55.06 4.32 -14.17
CA PHE A 476 -55.73 3.34 -13.31
C PHE A 476 -57.26 3.52 -13.33
N HIS A 477 -57.77 4.74 -13.13
CA HIS A 477 -59.20 5.02 -13.16
C HIS A 477 -59.79 4.73 -14.54
N PHE A 478 -59.08 5.07 -15.62
CA PHE A 478 -59.49 4.70 -16.97
C PHE A 478 -59.59 3.17 -17.16
N TYR A 479 -58.56 2.41 -16.78
CA TYR A 479 -58.55 0.96 -16.89
C TYR A 479 -59.61 0.29 -16.02
N PHE A 480 -59.83 0.82 -14.81
CA PHE A 480 -60.87 0.36 -13.90
C PHE A 480 -62.27 0.55 -14.51
N VAL A 481 -62.56 1.73 -15.06
CA VAL A 481 -63.83 2.01 -15.73
C VAL A 481 -64.01 1.13 -16.97
N ALA A 482 -62.98 0.98 -17.81
CA ALA A 482 -63.03 0.12 -18.99
C ALA A 482 -63.30 -1.35 -18.62
N SER A 483 -62.60 -1.85 -17.60
CA SER A 483 -62.77 -3.21 -17.08
C SER A 483 -64.17 -3.41 -16.48
N PHE A 484 -64.69 -2.41 -15.77
CA PHE A 484 -66.05 -2.44 -15.20
C PHE A 484 -67.12 -2.51 -16.31
N ILE A 485 -66.99 -1.69 -17.35
CA ILE A 485 -67.87 -1.73 -18.53
C ILE A 485 -67.80 -3.08 -19.23
N PHE A 486 -66.59 -3.61 -19.45
CA PHE A 486 -66.41 -4.93 -20.06
C PHE A 486 -67.10 -6.05 -19.26
N ASN A 487 -66.95 -6.05 -17.93
CA ASN A 487 -67.62 -7.04 -17.08
C ASN A 487 -69.15 -6.92 -17.15
N ILE A 488 -69.70 -5.70 -17.17
CA ILE A 488 -71.14 -5.50 -17.35
C ILE A 488 -71.61 -6.06 -18.70
N LEU A 489 -70.89 -5.77 -19.79
CA LEU A 489 -71.22 -6.28 -21.12
C LEU A 489 -71.13 -7.81 -21.20
N ALA A 490 -70.11 -8.40 -20.57
CA ALA A 490 -69.95 -9.85 -20.52
C ALA A 490 -71.09 -10.53 -19.75
N ILE A 491 -71.46 -10.00 -18.58
CA ILE A 491 -72.58 -10.50 -17.78
C ILE A 491 -73.90 -10.35 -18.55
N ALA A 492 -74.14 -9.20 -19.18
CA ALA A 492 -75.34 -8.97 -19.99
C ALA A 492 -75.43 -9.95 -21.17
N ASN A 493 -74.31 -10.24 -21.84
CA ASN A 493 -74.27 -11.21 -22.93
C ASN A 493 -74.56 -12.64 -22.43
N ILE A 494 -73.99 -13.04 -21.29
CA ILE A 494 -74.29 -14.35 -20.66
C ILE A 494 -75.78 -14.43 -20.31
N LEU A 495 -76.35 -13.40 -19.69
CA LEU A 495 -77.78 -13.39 -19.36
C LEU A 495 -78.67 -13.47 -20.60
N LEU A 496 -78.34 -12.77 -21.68
CA LEU A 496 -79.08 -12.82 -22.95
C LEU A 496 -78.98 -14.18 -23.66
N HIS A 497 -77.88 -14.91 -23.49
CA HIS A 497 -77.68 -16.21 -24.13
C HIS A 497 -78.27 -17.38 -23.33
N PHE A 498 -78.53 -17.19 -22.04
CA PHE A 498 -79.07 -18.21 -21.12
C PHE A 498 -80.46 -17.88 -20.56
N SER A 499 -81.06 -16.74 -20.94
CA SER A 499 -82.50 -16.44 -20.80
C SER A 499 -83.25 -16.85 -22.05
#